data_AF-A0A662SS61-F1
#
_entry.id   AF-A0A662SS61-F1
#
_cell.length_a   1.000
_cell.length_b   1.000
_cell.length_c   1.000
_cell.angle_alpha   90.00
_cell.angle_beta   90.00
_cell.angle_gamma   90.00
#
_symmetry.space_group_name_H-M   'P 1'
#
loop_
_entity.id
_entity.type
_entity.pdbx_description
1 polymer ?
#
loop_
_entity_poly.entity_id
_entity_poly.type
_entity_poly.pdbx_seq_one_letter_code
_entity_poly.pdbx_strand_id
1 'polypeptide(L)'
;MRSKLTLVAFILMLSALLPAAKRAACGGEHLPFSLYHTTPLNRVLYPRVAAPAFCEAGGVLTVYVSYVEGEKPAKSAEWSGSLESILYGSYGLENVEQSFDERGLWKIKFKIPEEAEGLFNLTLKAEGMVFTEPNCIKVYKELPSELKVGVLTDNHVGLRRQLRYKVNNEVFEVVLATLDSLNLDLIIDCGDVVDATADEEPYRYVYELISHLATPILFTMGNNDYYTIEKGKWWWEKYFAPVRWSTTVGGYHFIALDTDTGRVTDEALSWLEEDMALNRDKKIVLFFHYPYWDPDQISPNAYEKLPKLMKEYDVILVLLGHRHIDEVRKPPEVPALTITSTATAASQKYRGYRLLTLKGEQVEYTPESTPYEKLGVKLLQRRDGSSAGVAAKVWNKLSKPATLRILAKLKPGALKVEGAEAKATKEAKGVLAVVMEASLPPGSEKVIKAYTAEDKTPPKVEVHPEEAEDYISLDYSASDTGLGVLEVSVFYSLDNKTWSSAQVKIVDEYPLPTAPKADRVYYKAEAMDAAGNKAVAYGVYEAKPTAVVTSMTIRGERVTPAPALIAVVVAAVAIAVVLVVWRMRR
;
A
#
# COMPACT_ATOMS: atom_id res chain seq x y z
N MET A 1 10.12 41.53 33.02
CA MET A 1 9.94 40.08 32.79
C MET A 1 8.52 39.59 33.05
N ARG A 2 7.81 40.03 34.10
CA ARG A 2 6.42 39.58 34.38
C ARG A 2 5.39 39.91 33.28
N SER A 3 5.49 41.05 32.58
CA SER A 3 4.51 41.43 31.54
C SER A 3 4.61 40.65 30.22
N LYS A 4 5.79 40.12 29.88
CA LYS A 4 5.99 39.30 28.67
C LYS A 4 5.42 37.89 28.85
N LEU A 5 5.50 37.32 30.06
CA LEU A 5 4.87 36.01 30.35
C LEU A 5 3.35 36.09 30.27
N THR A 6 2.73 37.17 30.77
CA THR A 6 1.28 37.34 30.72
C THR A 6 0.77 37.50 29.29
N LEU A 7 1.51 38.20 28.43
CA LEU A 7 1.13 38.40 27.02
C LEU A 7 1.22 37.09 26.21
N VAL A 8 2.26 36.27 26.43
CA VAL A 8 2.40 34.97 25.77
C VAL A 8 1.31 34.00 26.24
N ALA A 9 0.99 33.97 27.53
CA ALA A 9 -0.11 33.18 28.06
C ALA A 9 -1.49 33.64 27.52
N PHE A 10 -1.67 34.94 27.31
CA PHE A 10 -2.90 35.51 26.76
C PHE A 10 -3.06 35.22 25.26
N ILE A 11 -1.96 35.24 24.50
CA ILE A 11 -1.94 34.85 23.07
C ILE A 11 -2.21 33.35 22.93
N LEU A 12 -1.62 32.50 23.78
CA LEU A 12 -1.89 31.05 23.81
C LEU A 12 -3.35 30.74 24.18
N MET A 13 -3.94 31.49 25.12
CA MET A 13 -5.37 31.38 25.44
C MET A 13 -6.25 31.83 24.26
N LEU A 14 -5.95 32.96 23.61
CA LEU A 14 -6.74 33.43 22.47
C LEU A 14 -6.66 32.46 21.29
N SER A 15 -5.50 31.86 21.02
CA SER A 15 -5.34 30.83 19.98
C SER A 15 -6.08 29.53 20.29
N ALA A 16 -6.28 29.18 21.58
CA ALA A 16 -7.10 28.04 22.00
C ALA A 16 -8.62 28.35 21.96
N LEU A 17 -9.00 29.62 22.12
CA LEU A 17 -10.40 30.08 22.11
C LEU A 17 -10.95 30.30 20.69
N LEU A 18 -10.11 30.65 19.72
CA LEU A 18 -10.51 30.86 18.31
C LEU A 18 -11.14 29.61 17.65
N PRO A 19 -10.59 28.38 17.82
CA PRO A 19 -11.23 27.15 17.34
C PRO A 19 -12.52 26.82 18.09
N ALA A 20 -12.60 27.09 19.40
CA ALA A 20 -13.82 26.90 20.19
C ALA A 20 -14.95 27.87 19.76
N ALA A 21 -14.58 29.10 19.37
CA ALA A 21 -15.51 30.08 18.81
C ALA A 21 -15.94 29.77 17.37
N LYS A 22 -15.02 29.27 16.52
CA LYS A 22 -15.37 28.70 15.19
C LYS A 22 -16.28 27.47 15.33
N ARG A 23 -16.03 26.58 16.30
CA ARG A 23 -16.90 25.43 16.64
C ARG A 23 -18.32 25.86 17.01
N ALA A 24 -18.47 26.93 17.80
CA ALA A 24 -19.78 27.46 18.15
C ALA A 24 -20.52 28.09 16.94
N ALA A 25 -19.79 28.51 15.91
CA ALA A 25 -20.35 29.07 14.67
C ALA A 25 -20.63 28.01 13.57
N CYS A 26 -19.93 26.86 13.57
CA CYS A 26 -20.06 25.80 12.56
C CYS A 26 -20.69 24.49 13.05
N GLY A 27 -20.99 24.34 14.35
CA GLY A 27 -21.96 23.37 14.87
C GLY A 27 -21.54 21.90 14.97
N GLY A 28 -20.32 21.50 14.61
CA GLY A 28 -19.87 20.10 14.64
C GLY A 28 -18.67 19.81 15.56
N GLU A 29 -18.63 18.61 16.16
CA GLU A 29 -17.40 18.04 16.74
C GLU A 29 -16.39 17.75 15.61
N HIS A 30 -15.12 18.17 15.80
CA HIS A 30 -13.99 17.82 14.90
C HIS A 30 -13.70 16.33 15.00
N LEU A 31 -13.80 15.63 13.88
CA LEU A 31 -13.48 14.21 13.78
C LEU A 31 -12.02 14.01 13.38
N PRO A 32 -11.35 12.95 13.86
CA PRO A 32 -9.99 12.61 13.43
C PRO A 32 -9.94 12.05 12.00
N PHE A 33 -11.02 12.21 11.23
CA PHE A 33 -11.15 11.78 9.85
C PHE A 33 -12.21 12.58 9.09
N SER A 34 -12.09 12.63 7.76
CA SER A 34 -13.14 13.10 6.85
C SER A 34 -14.30 12.12 6.78
N LEU A 35 -15.52 12.61 6.62
CA LEU A 35 -16.68 11.74 6.41
C LEU A 35 -16.50 10.83 5.19
N TYR A 36 -17.05 9.63 5.30
CA TYR A 36 -16.97 8.59 4.29
C TYR A 36 -18.05 8.75 3.22
N HIS A 37 -17.72 8.33 2.02
CA HIS A 37 -18.61 8.28 0.86
C HIS A 37 -19.10 6.85 0.57
N THR A 38 -18.40 5.85 1.10
CA THR A 38 -18.86 4.47 1.11
C THR A 38 -18.67 3.81 2.48
N THR A 39 -19.50 2.81 2.76
CA THR A 39 -19.37 2.01 3.98
C THR A 39 -18.10 1.15 3.91
N PRO A 40 -17.21 1.22 4.92
CA PRO A 40 -16.07 0.32 5.04
C PRO A 40 -16.48 -1.15 5.00
N LEU A 41 -15.58 -2.03 4.55
CA LEU A 41 -15.83 -3.47 4.45
C LEU A 41 -16.41 -4.09 5.73
N ASN A 42 -15.96 -3.59 6.89
CA ASN A 42 -16.35 -4.04 8.22
C ASN A 42 -17.14 -2.98 9.01
N ARG A 43 -17.62 -1.89 8.37
CA ARG A 43 -18.37 -0.78 9.00
C ARG A 43 -17.62 0.03 10.06
N VAL A 44 -16.37 -0.28 10.36
CA VAL A 44 -15.56 0.52 11.28
C VAL A 44 -15.07 1.74 10.50
N LEU A 45 -15.38 2.94 10.98
CA LEU A 45 -14.96 4.22 10.36
C LEU A 45 -13.59 4.65 10.88
N TYR A 46 -13.34 4.43 12.17
CA TYR A 46 -12.05 4.65 12.82
C TYR A 46 -11.97 3.84 14.12
N PRO A 47 -10.82 3.23 14.46
CA PRO A 47 -9.60 3.16 13.64
C PRO A 47 -9.68 2.10 12.53
N ARG A 48 -8.80 2.21 11.53
CA ARG A 48 -8.73 1.32 10.36
C ARG A 48 -7.36 0.63 10.24
N VAL A 49 -7.25 -0.41 9.42
CA VAL A 49 -5.99 -1.13 9.17
C VAL A 49 -4.86 -0.22 8.67
N ALA A 50 -5.18 0.81 7.89
CA ALA A 50 -4.22 1.80 7.39
C ALA A 50 -4.43 3.20 7.99
N ALA A 51 -5.29 3.30 9.00
CA ALA A 51 -5.49 4.47 9.86
C ALA A 51 -5.64 4.05 11.33
N PRO A 52 -4.58 3.46 11.94
CA PRO A 52 -4.67 2.83 13.24
C PRO A 52 -4.74 3.85 14.39
N ALA A 53 -5.32 3.41 15.51
CA ALA A 53 -5.23 4.12 16.78
C ALA A 53 -4.07 3.55 17.62
N PHE A 54 -3.41 4.44 18.35
CA PHE A 54 -2.35 4.11 19.28
C PHE A 54 -2.81 4.50 20.68
N CYS A 55 -2.70 3.57 21.62
CA CYS A 55 -3.25 3.73 22.95
C CYS A 55 -2.28 3.25 24.02
N GLU A 56 -2.46 3.76 25.23
CA GLU A 56 -1.81 3.24 26.43
C GLU A 56 -2.72 2.21 27.11
N ALA A 57 -2.15 1.17 27.71
CA ALA A 57 -2.88 0.20 28.49
C ALA A 57 -3.61 0.90 29.66
N GLY A 58 -4.83 0.47 30.00
CA GLY A 58 -5.68 1.18 30.97
C GLY A 58 -6.36 2.46 30.44
N GLY A 59 -5.94 2.95 29.27
CA GLY A 59 -6.47 4.15 28.64
C GLY A 59 -7.85 3.97 27.99
N VAL A 60 -8.32 5.02 27.32
CA VAL A 60 -9.60 5.04 26.62
C VAL A 60 -9.39 5.06 25.11
N LEU A 61 -9.92 4.07 24.42
CA LEU A 61 -10.01 3.98 22.96
C LEU A 61 -11.33 4.58 22.48
N THR A 62 -11.28 5.47 21.50
CA THR A 62 -12.50 5.96 20.82
C THR A 62 -12.64 5.25 19.46
N VAL A 63 -13.81 4.69 19.23
CA VAL A 63 -14.18 3.94 18.03
C VAL A 63 -15.37 4.60 17.36
N TYR A 64 -15.34 4.68 16.04
CA TYR A 64 -16.42 5.19 15.21
C TYR A 64 -16.94 4.09 14.28
N VAL A 65 -18.26 3.95 14.20
CA VAL A 65 -18.90 2.89 13.42
C VAL A 65 -20.01 3.48 12.56
N SER A 66 -20.12 3.04 11.30
CA SER A 66 -21.14 3.50 10.35
C SER A 66 -22.49 2.83 10.59
N TYR A 67 -23.56 3.61 10.61
CA TYR A 67 -24.93 3.09 10.54
C TYR A 67 -25.41 2.97 9.09
N VAL A 68 -26.21 1.94 8.81
CA VAL A 68 -26.82 1.69 7.51
C VAL A 68 -28.33 1.58 7.71
N GLU A 69 -29.08 2.51 7.14
CA GLU A 69 -30.54 2.58 7.31
C GLU A 69 -31.20 1.29 6.79
N GLY A 70 -32.11 0.72 7.59
CA GLY A 70 -32.79 -0.53 7.28
C GLY A 70 -31.98 -1.80 7.57
N GLU A 71 -30.74 -1.69 8.03
CA GLU A 71 -29.90 -2.81 8.43
C GLU A 71 -29.59 -2.78 9.94
N LYS A 72 -29.26 -3.95 10.50
CA LYS A 72 -28.70 -4.02 11.86
C LYS A 72 -27.25 -3.54 11.88
N PRO A 73 -26.76 -2.98 13.01
CA PRO A 73 -27.48 -2.74 14.26
C PRO A 73 -28.39 -1.51 14.23
N ALA A 74 -29.49 -1.51 14.99
CA ALA A 74 -30.36 -0.35 15.14
C ALA A 74 -29.66 0.82 15.87
N LYS A 75 -30.14 2.05 15.72
CA LYS A 75 -29.56 3.25 16.37
C LYS A 75 -29.39 3.12 17.88
N SER A 76 -30.28 2.37 18.53
CA SER A 76 -30.28 2.07 19.97
C SER A 76 -29.41 0.87 20.37
N ALA A 77 -28.59 0.34 19.47
CA ALA A 77 -27.78 -0.83 19.74
C ALA A 77 -26.72 -0.55 20.80
N GLU A 78 -26.54 -1.51 21.72
CA GLU A 78 -25.45 -1.52 22.68
C GLU A 78 -24.26 -2.27 22.09
N TRP A 79 -23.11 -1.61 22.10
CA TRP A 79 -21.89 -2.14 21.51
C TRP A 79 -20.99 -2.78 22.56
N SER A 80 -20.41 -3.93 22.20
CA SER A 80 -19.31 -4.54 22.93
C SER A 80 -18.11 -4.72 22.01
N GLY A 81 -16.91 -4.74 22.58
CA GLY A 81 -15.67 -4.82 21.82
C GLY A 81 -14.67 -5.79 22.44
N SER A 82 -13.72 -6.25 21.63
CA SER A 82 -12.55 -6.98 22.09
C SER A 82 -11.35 -6.69 21.19
N LEU A 83 -10.17 -6.66 21.81
CA LEU A 83 -8.88 -6.71 21.11
C LEU A 83 -8.50 -8.17 20.88
N GLU A 84 -8.09 -8.51 19.66
CA GLU A 84 -7.67 -9.87 19.33
C GLU A 84 -6.34 -9.88 18.58
N SER A 85 -5.39 -10.68 19.08
CA SER A 85 -4.13 -10.96 18.42
C SER A 85 -3.70 -12.39 18.69
N ILE A 86 -3.24 -13.09 17.65
CA ILE A 86 -2.68 -14.42 17.84
C ILE A 86 -1.41 -14.39 18.69
N LEU A 87 -0.63 -13.31 18.63
CA LEU A 87 0.61 -13.17 19.39
C LEU A 87 0.35 -12.68 20.82
N TYR A 88 -0.50 -11.67 20.95
CA TYR A 88 -0.62 -10.91 22.18
C TYR A 88 -1.84 -11.27 23.03
N GLY A 89 -2.72 -12.15 22.53
CA GLY A 89 -3.89 -12.63 23.27
C GLY A 89 -5.18 -11.93 22.88
N SER A 90 -6.22 -12.17 23.67
CA SER A 90 -7.55 -11.61 23.46
C SER A 90 -8.03 -10.92 24.74
N TYR A 91 -8.50 -9.69 24.61
CA TYR A 91 -8.89 -8.84 25.73
C TYR A 91 -10.26 -8.25 25.47
N GLY A 92 -11.20 -8.42 26.41
CA GLY A 92 -12.49 -7.73 26.35
C GLY A 92 -12.32 -6.24 26.59
N LEU A 93 -13.13 -5.43 25.91
CA LEU A 93 -13.18 -3.99 26.11
C LEU A 93 -14.44 -3.61 26.89
N GLU A 94 -14.29 -2.77 27.91
CA GLU A 94 -15.40 -2.23 28.67
C GLU A 94 -15.95 -1.00 27.96
N ASN A 95 -17.21 -1.03 27.54
CA ASN A 95 -17.90 0.13 26.97
C ASN A 95 -18.19 1.12 28.11
N VAL A 96 -17.53 2.28 28.10
CA VAL A 96 -17.69 3.30 29.15
C VAL A 96 -18.62 4.43 28.74
N GLU A 97 -18.77 4.67 27.44
CA GLU A 97 -19.61 5.72 26.89
C GLU A 97 -19.93 5.38 25.43
N GLN A 98 -21.18 5.54 25.03
CA GLN A 98 -21.55 5.49 23.62
C GLN A 98 -22.57 6.58 23.28
N SER A 99 -22.46 7.13 22.08
CA SER A 99 -23.41 8.08 21.53
C SER A 99 -23.64 7.81 20.04
N PHE A 100 -24.80 8.24 19.56
CA PHE A 100 -25.16 8.22 18.16
C PHE A 100 -25.49 9.65 17.74
N ASP A 101 -24.84 10.14 16.69
CA ASP A 101 -25.02 11.53 16.26
C ASP A 101 -25.88 11.67 15.00
N GLU A 102 -26.19 12.91 14.64
CA GLU A 102 -27.02 13.27 13.48
C GLU A 102 -26.40 12.91 12.13
N ARG A 103 -25.08 12.67 12.07
CA ARG A 103 -24.36 12.23 10.86
C ARG A 103 -24.54 10.74 10.59
N GLY A 104 -25.21 10.01 11.48
CA GLY A 104 -25.43 8.57 11.32
C GLY A 104 -24.21 7.74 11.71
N LEU A 105 -23.46 8.18 12.71
CA LEU A 105 -22.31 7.44 13.24
C LEU A 105 -22.49 7.16 14.73
N TRP A 106 -22.04 5.98 15.15
CA TRP A 106 -21.81 5.72 16.57
C TRP A 106 -20.41 6.16 16.93
N LYS A 107 -20.28 6.80 18.09
CA LYS A 107 -19.02 7.05 18.77
C LYS A 107 -19.03 6.26 20.07
N ILE A 108 -18.09 5.34 20.21
CA ILE A 108 -18.02 4.42 21.34
C ILE A 108 -16.65 4.60 22.01
N LYS A 109 -16.64 4.78 23.31
CA LYS A 109 -15.42 4.81 24.11
C LYS A 109 -15.31 3.51 24.87
N PHE A 110 -14.17 2.86 24.69
CA PHE A 110 -13.82 1.62 25.35
C PHE A 110 -12.65 1.84 26.31
N LYS A 111 -12.73 1.31 27.53
CA LYS A 111 -11.57 1.19 28.40
C LYS A 111 -10.74 -0.03 27.99
N ILE A 112 -9.44 0.18 27.81
CA ILE A 112 -8.48 -0.86 27.47
C ILE A 112 -7.98 -1.52 28.77
N PRO A 113 -7.87 -2.86 28.85
CA PRO A 113 -7.29 -3.53 30.02
C PRO A 113 -5.81 -3.16 30.25
N GLU A 114 -5.38 -3.11 31.51
CA GLU A 114 -4.01 -2.72 31.90
C GLU A 114 -2.96 -3.75 31.45
N GLU A 115 -3.36 -4.99 31.28
CA GLU A 115 -2.53 -6.10 30.83
C GLU A 115 -2.33 -6.13 29.31
N ALA A 116 -3.14 -5.42 28.52
CA ALA A 116 -3.01 -5.40 27.07
C ALA A 116 -1.69 -4.73 26.62
N GLU A 117 -1.02 -5.31 25.63
CA GLU A 117 0.18 -4.76 24.98
C GLU A 117 0.38 -5.45 23.63
N GLY A 118 0.67 -4.69 22.58
CA GLY A 118 0.94 -5.22 21.24
C GLY A 118 0.01 -4.66 20.17
N LEU A 119 0.01 -5.30 18.99
CA LEU A 119 -0.83 -4.94 17.85
C LEU A 119 -2.04 -5.89 17.78
N PHE A 120 -3.23 -5.32 17.68
CA PHE A 120 -4.49 -6.05 17.77
C PHE A 120 -5.44 -5.70 16.63
N ASN A 121 -6.24 -6.70 16.26
CA ASN A 121 -7.51 -6.49 15.58
C ASN A 121 -8.53 -5.94 16.57
N LEU A 122 -9.44 -5.10 16.10
CA LEU A 122 -10.63 -4.69 16.84
C LEU A 122 -11.83 -5.51 16.36
N THR A 123 -12.46 -6.26 17.26
CA THR A 123 -13.72 -6.96 16.99
C THR A 123 -14.86 -6.31 17.76
N LEU A 124 -15.89 -5.85 17.05
CA LEU A 124 -17.09 -5.22 17.62
C LEU A 124 -18.30 -6.13 17.44
N LYS A 125 -19.20 -6.13 18.42
CA LYS A 125 -20.43 -6.90 18.40
C LYS A 125 -21.62 -6.07 18.88
N ALA A 126 -22.72 -6.14 18.12
CA ALA A 126 -24.00 -5.51 18.46
C ALA A 126 -25.14 -6.27 17.77
N GLU A 127 -26.22 -6.56 18.49
CA GLU A 127 -27.44 -7.23 17.97
C GLU A 127 -27.20 -8.53 17.18
N GLY A 128 -26.14 -9.28 17.53
CA GLY A 128 -25.74 -10.52 16.85
C GLY A 128 -24.85 -10.32 15.63
N MET A 129 -24.59 -9.08 15.23
CA MET A 129 -23.62 -8.74 14.19
C MET A 129 -22.20 -8.72 14.76
N VAL A 130 -21.22 -9.10 13.94
CA VAL A 130 -19.79 -9.10 14.29
C VAL A 130 -19.02 -8.39 13.20
N PHE A 131 -18.22 -7.40 13.59
CA PHE A 131 -17.38 -6.61 12.71
C PHE A 131 -15.94 -6.73 13.17
N THR A 132 -14.98 -6.90 12.27
CA THR A 132 -13.56 -6.98 12.63
C THR A 132 -12.71 -6.14 11.70
N GLU A 133 -11.94 -5.23 12.30
CA GLU A 133 -10.90 -4.44 11.63
C GLU A 133 -9.53 -4.99 12.04
N PRO A 134 -8.71 -5.47 11.08
CA PRO A 134 -7.42 -6.07 11.40
C PRO A 134 -6.37 -5.00 11.75
N ASN A 135 -5.45 -5.34 12.66
CA ASN A 135 -4.23 -4.57 12.95
C ASN A 135 -4.42 -3.05 13.18
N CYS A 136 -5.60 -2.62 13.65
CA CYS A 136 -5.93 -1.19 13.74
C CYS A 136 -5.70 -0.59 15.13
N ILE A 137 -5.31 -1.39 16.13
CA ILE A 137 -5.06 -0.92 17.50
C ILE A 137 -3.65 -1.34 17.95
N LYS A 138 -2.78 -0.37 18.19
CA LYS A 138 -1.49 -0.58 18.84
C LYS A 138 -1.56 -0.12 20.30
N VAL A 139 -1.42 -1.05 21.24
CA VAL A 139 -1.40 -0.78 22.68
C VAL A 139 0.04 -0.82 23.19
N TYR A 140 0.43 0.23 23.91
CA TYR A 140 1.69 0.30 24.64
C TYR A 140 1.45 0.21 26.14
N LYS A 141 2.42 -0.33 26.88
CA LYS A 141 2.43 -0.19 28.35
C LYS A 141 2.63 1.24 28.78
N GLU A 142 3.57 1.92 28.13
CA GLU A 142 3.84 3.33 28.26
C GLU A 142 4.05 3.89 26.86
N LEU A 143 3.46 5.05 26.57
CA LEU A 143 3.60 5.64 25.23
C LEU A 143 5.08 5.97 24.93
N PRO A 144 5.58 5.62 23.74
CA PRO A 144 6.97 5.81 23.40
C PRO A 144 7.32 7.30 23.28
N SER A 145 8.49 7.67 23.80
CA SER A 145 9.08 9.01 23.62
C SER A 145 9.91 9.14 22.33
N GLU A 146 10.28 8.01 21.73
CA GLU A 146 11.05 7.89 20.49
C GLU A 146 10.34 6.90 19.56
N LEU A 147 10.24 7.20 18.26
CA LEU A 147 9.57 6.33 17.28
C LEU A 147 10.51 5.95 16.14
N LYS A 148 10.61 4.66 15.85
CA LYS A 148 11.26 4.11 14.66
C LYS A 148 10.24 3.94 13.54
N VAL A 149 10.46 4.62 12.43
CA VAL A 149 9.49 4.73 11.34
C VAL A 149 10.09 4.22 10.04
N GLY A 150 9.36 3.37 9.33
CA GLY A 150 9.65 3.01 7.95
C GLY A 150 8.81 3.84 6.99
N VAL A 151 9.40 4.32 5.89
CA VAL A 151 8.69 5.14 4.89
C VAL A 151 8.87 4.57 3.50
N LEU A 152 7.76 4.37 2.80
CA LEU A 152 7.67 3.95 1.39
C LEU A 152 6.58 4.75 0.67
N THR A 153 6.52 4.69 -0.65
CA THR A 153 5.52 5.39 -1.48
C THR A 153 5.68 4.98 -2.94
N ASP A 154 4.68 5.28 -3.77
CA ASP A 154 4.67 5.01 -5.22
C ASP A 154 4.85 3.51 -5.49
N ASN A 155 3.99 2.66 -4.93
CA ASN A 155 4.10 1.20 -5.10
C ASN A 155 3.50 0.72 -6.42
N HIS A 156 2.46 1.40 -6.92
CA HIS A 156 1.75 1.08 -8.17
C HIS A 156 1.40 -0.41 -8.30
N VAL A 157 0.74 -0.94 -7.27
CA VAL A 157 0.26 -2.33 -7.28
C VAL A 157 -0.80 -2.49 -8.36
N GLY A 158 -0.67 -3.54 -9.17
CA GLY A 158 -1.62 -3.86 -10.23
C GLY A 158 -1.72 -5.37 -10.46
N LEU A 159 -2.89 -5.85 -10.90
CA LEU A 159 -3.13 -7.30 -11.08
C LEU A 159 -3.39 -7.71 -12.54
N ARG A 160 -3.34 -6.77 -13.49
CA ARG A 160 -3.47 -7.10 -14.91
C ARG A 160 -2.19 -7.81 -15.37
N ARG A 161 -2.29 -8.59 -16.45
CA ARG A 161 -1.15 -9.33 -17.02
C ARG A 161 -0.20 -8.38 -17.76
N GLN A 162 0.54 -7.57 -17.01
CA GLN A 162 1.59 -6.66 -17.48
C GLN A 162 2.87 -6.92 -16.68
N LEU A 163 4.02 -6.91 -17.36
CA LEU A 163 5.30 -7.24 -16.75
C LEU A 163 5.69 -6.25 -15.65
N ARG A 164 5.45 -4.95 -15.85
CA ARG A 164 5.69 -3.90 -14.84
C ARG A 164 4.99 -4.18 -13.50
N TYR A 165 3.77 -4.72 -13.53
CA TYR A 165 3.03 -5.04 -12.31
C TYR A 165 3.63 -6.22 -11.55
N LYS A 166 4.24 -7.18 -12.23
CA LYS A 166 4.99 -8.25 -11.55
C LYS A 166 6.13 -7.68 -10.73
N VAL A 167 6.90 -6.76 -11.31
CA VAL A 167 8.03 -6.10 -10.62
C VAL A 167 7.53 -5.24 -9.46
N ASN A 168 6.53 -4.40 -9.70
CA ASN A 168 5.96 -3.53 -8.66
C ASN A 168 5.43 -4.32 -7.47
N ASN A 169 4.64 -5.36 -7.73
CA ASN A 169 4.08 -6.20 -6.67
C ASN A 169 5.19 -6.95 -5.90
N GLU A 170 6.18 -7.52 -6.59
CA GLU A 170 7.31 -8.20 -5.93
C GLU A 170 8.09 -7.23 -5.04
N VAL A 171 8.39 -6.03 -5.54
CA VAL A 171 9.12 -5.01 -4.77
C VAL A 171 8.30 -4.57 -3.57
N PHE A 172 7.01 -4.30 -3.74
CA PHE A 172 6.13 -3.92 -2.64
C PHE A 172 6.08 -5.00 -1.56
N GLU A 173 5.84 -6.27 -1.94
CA GLU A 173 5.83 -7.39 -0.99
C GLU A 173 7.15 -7.53 -0.23
N VAL A 174 8.29 -7.40 -0.94
CA VAL A 174 9.62 -7.48 -0.30
C VAL A 174 9.84 -6.31 0.65
N VAL A 175 9.56 -5.07 0.24
CA VAL A 175 9.73 -3.88 1.08
C VAL A 175 8.84 -3.98 2.32
N LEU A 176 7.57 -4.35 2.16
CA LEU A 176 6.61 -4.49 3.26
C LEU A 176 7.06 -5.56 4.26
N ALA A 177 7.45 -6.74 3.78
CA ALA A 177 7.96 -7.82 4.62
C ALA A 177 9.27 -7.43 5.34
N THR A 178 10.09 -6.62 4.68
CA THR A 178 11.34 -6.11 5.25
C THR A 178 11.06 -5.13 6.38
N LEU A 179 10.26 -4.09 6.14
CA LEU A 179 9.89 -3.10 7.14
C LEU A 179 9.20 -3.75 8.35
N ASP A 180 8.28 -4.70 8.11
CA ASP A 180 7.61 -5.46 9.16
C ASP A 180 8.58 -6.28 10.03
N SER A 181 9.76 -6.61 9.49
CA SER A 181 10.77 -7.40 10.19
C SER A 181 11.82 -6.57 10.95
N LEU A 182 11.81 -5.25 10.81
CA LEU A 182 12.82 -4.34 11.39
C LEU A 182 12.47 -3.86 12.81
N ASN A 183 11.39 -4.37 13.42
CA ASN A 183 10.95 -3.97 14.76
C ASN A 183 10.71 -2.45 14.85
N LEU A 184 9.94 -1.94 13.89
CA LEU A 184 9.53 -0.54 13.81
C LEU A 184 8.28 -0.29 14.67
N ASP A 185 8.06 0.96 15.05
CA ASP A 185 6.84 1.36 15.77
C ASP A 185 5.67 1.53 14.80
N LEU A 186 5.95 2.02 13.59
CA LEU A 186 4.97 2.19 12.51
C LEU A 186 5.64 2.30 11.13
N ILE A 187 4.85 2.07 10.08
CA ILE A 187 5.21 2.27 8.67
C ILE A 187 4.30 3.37 8.09
N ILE A 188 4.84 4.26 7.26
CA ILE A 188 4.08 5.31 6.57
C ILE A 188 4.23 5.12 5.06
N ASP A 189 3.10 5.03 4.36
CA ASP A 189 3.01 5.03 2.90
C ASP A 189 2.46 6.36 2.39
N CYS A 190 3.23 7.05 1.53
CA CYS A 190 2.90 8.40 1.05
C CYS A 190 2.07 8.42 -0.25
N GLY A 191 1.41 7.31 -0.61
CA GLY A 191 0.43 7.27 -1.70
C GLY A 191 0.96 6.63 -2.98
N ASP A 192 0.06 6.50 -3.95
CA ASP A 192 0.19 5.66 -5.15
C ASP A 192 0.43 4.19 -4.77
N VAL A 193 -0.39 3.71 -3.81
CA VAL A 193 -0.35 2.32 -3.35
C VAL A 193 -0.82 1.39 -4.46
N VAL A 194 -1.96 1.71 -5.07
CA VAL A 194 -2.56 0.99 -6.20
C VAL A 194 -2.40 1.82 -7.47
N ASP A 195 -1.99 1.19 -8.58
CA ASP A 195 -1.89 1.88 -9.89
C ASP A 195 -3.27 2.27 -10.44
N ALA A 196 -3.35 3.28 -11.30
CA ALA A 196 -4.63 3.79 -11.79
C ALA A 196 -5.50 2.70 -12.44
N THR A 197 -6.57 2.32 -11.74
CA THR A 197 -7.54 1.32 -12.16
C THR A 197 -8.90 1.55 -11.51
N ALA A 198 -9.97 1.09 -12.15
CA ALA A 198 -11.31 1.04 -11.53
C ALA A 198 -11.59 -0.31 -10.86
N ASP A 199 -10.69 -1.28 -11.05
CA ASP A 199 -10.83 -2.67 -10.58
C ASP A 199 -10.69 -2.72 -9.04
N GLU A 200 -11.48 -3.56 -8.39
CA GLU A 200 -11.51 -3.67 -6.92
C GLU A 200 -10.42 -4.63 -6.40
N GLU A 201 -10.05 -5.61 -7.21
CA GLU A 201 -9.15 -6.71 -6.86
C GLU A 201 -7.78 -6.25 -6.35
N PRO A 202 -7.11 -5.22 -6.92
CA PRO A 202 -5.84 -4.73 -6.39
C PRO A 202 -5.97 -4.18 -4.96
N TYR A 203 -7.05 -3.47 -4.65
CA TYR A 203 -7.31 -2.95 -3.31
C TYR A 203 -7.51 -4.08 -2.30
N ARG A 204 -8.28 -5.11 -2.68
CA ARG A 204 -8.45 -6.31 -1.85
C ARG A 204 -7.13 -7.04 -1.62
N TYR A 205 -6.30 -7.17 -2.64
CA TYR A 205 -4.98 -7.81 -2.53
C TYR A 205 -4.07 -7.06 -1.55
N VAL A 206 -3.99 -5.72 -1.65
CA VAL A 206 -3.22 -4.91 -0.69
C VAL A 206 -3.80 -5.03 0.72
N TYR A 207 -5.13 -5.02 0.88
CA TYR A 207 -5.79 -5.20 2.17
C TYR A 207 -5.41 -6.55 2.82
N GLU A 208 -5.42 -7.63 2.04
CA GLU A 208 -4.96 -8.94 2.49
C GLU A 208 -3.49 -8.89 2.96
N LEU A 209 -2.59 -8.25 2.20
CA LEU A 209 -1.18 -8.10 2.58
C LEU A 209 -1.00 -7.36 3.91
N ILE A 210 -1.60 -6.17 4.05
CA ILE A 210 -1.42 -5.33 5.25
C ILE A 210 -2.10 -5.92 6.50
N SER A 211 -3.17 -6.71 6.33
CA SER A 211 -3.85 -7.41 7.43
C SER A 211 -2.98 -8.48 8.12
N HIS A 212 -1.83 -8.82 7.53
CA HIS A 212 -0.89 -9.81 8.05
C HIS A 212 0.38 -9.20 8.66
N LEU A 213 0.52 -7.87 8.67
CA LEU A 213 1.65 -7.19 9.31
C LEU A 213 1.62 -7.36 10.83
N ALA A 214 2.81 -7.35 11.43
CA ALA A 214 3.02 -7.21 12.87
C ALA A 214 3.33 -5.75 13.30
N THR A 215 3.50 -4.88 12.31
CA THR A 215 3.76 -3.44 12.44
C THR A 215 2.56 -2.64 11.90
N PRO A 216 2.03 -1.65 12.63
CA PRO A 216 0.94 -0.81 12.13
C PRO A 216 1.42 0.04 10.94
N ILE A 217 0.52 0.27 9.99
CA ILE A 217 0.81 1.02 8.76
C ILE A 217 -0.16 2.20 8.60
N LEU A 218 0.34 3.33 8.11
CA LEU A 218 -0.41 4.57 7.93
C LEU A 218 -0.37 4.93 6.45
N PHE A 219 -1.54 5.05 5.82
CA PHE A 219 -1.65 5.37 4.40
C PHE A 219 -2.18 6.78 4.17
N THR A 220 -1.73 7.39 3.07
CA THR A 220 -2.38 8.52 2.41
C THR A 220 -2.56 8.21 0.92
N MET A 221 -3.49 8.89 0.25
CA MET A 221 -3.78 8.66 -1.17
C MET A 221 -2.79 9.39 -2.07
N GLY A 222 -2.43 8.75 -3.19
CA GLY A 222 -1.87 9.43 -4.36
C GLY A 222 -2.89 9.56 -5.51
N ASN A 223 -2.47 10.15 -6.62
CA ASN A 223 -3.34 10.36 -7.78
C ASN A 223 -3.80 9.05 -8.45
N ASN A 224 -2.97 8.01 -8.44
CA ASN A 224 -3.36 6.71 -8.98
C ASN A 224 -4.43 6.05 -8.11
N ASP A 225 -4.32 6.19 -6.78
CA ASP A 225 -5.37 5.74 -5.86
C ASP A 225 -6.67 6.53 -6.07
N TYR A 226 -6.56 7.84 -6.36
CA TYR A 226 -7.70 8.74 -6.59
C TYR A 226 -8.46 8.43 -7.89
N TYR A 227 -7.86 7.72 -8.84
CA TYR A 227 -8.49 7.34 -10.10
C TYR A 227 -9.83 6.61 -9.88
N THR A 228 -9.96 5.78 -8.84
CA THR A 228 -11.23 5.10 -8.54
C THR A 228 -12.34 6.10 -8.19
N ILE A 229 -12.00 7.16 -7.45
CA ILE A 229 -12.94 8.20 -7.02
C ILE A 229 -13.47 8.95 -8.25
N GLU A 230 -12.60 9.26 -9.22
CA GLU A 230 -13.02 9.84 -10.52
C GLU A 230 -13.97 8.93 -11.31
N LYS A 231 -13.96 7.62 -11.03
CA LYS A 231 -14.90 6.64 -11.59
C LYS A 231 -16.10 6.35 -10.69
N GLY A 232 -16.29 7.11 -9.62
CA GLY A 232 -17.38 6.92 -8.65
C GLY A 232 -17.23 5.65 -7.81
N LYS A 233 -15.99 5.19 -7.61
CA LYS A 233 -15.65 4.00 -6.82
C LYS A 233 -14.77 4.40 -5.63
N TRP A 234 -15.18 4.01 -4.43
CA TRP A 234 -14.54 4.40 -3.18
C TRP A 234 -13.78 3.21 -2.54
N TRP A 235 -12.96 2.54 -3.33
CA TRP A 235 -12.23 1.34 -2.87
C TRP A 235 -11.22 1.65 -1.76
N TRP A 236 -10.61 2.84 -1.79
CA TRP A 236 -9.74 3.34 -0.72
C TRP A 236 -10.44 3.31 0.64
N GLU A 237 -11.59 3.99 0.75
CA GLU A 237 -12.39 4.05 1.97
C GLU A 237 -12.93 2.68 2.38
N LYS A 238 -13.33 1.86 1.40
CA LYS A 238 -13.81 0.51 1.65
C LYS A 238 -12.75 -0.35 2.36
N TYR A 239 -11.50 -0.29 1.92
CA TYR A 239 -10.45 -1.22 2.35
C TYR A 239 -9.44 -0.65 3.35
N PHE A 240 -8.99 0.60 3.21
CA PHE A 240 -7.78 1.08 3.90
C PHE A 240 -8.03 2.09 5.01
N ALA A 241 -8.51 3.27 4.63
CA ALA A 241 -8.51 4.45 5.50
C ALA A 241 -9.53 5.50 4.98
N PRO A 242 -9.92 6.49 5.80
CA PRO A 242 -10.56 7.70 5.30
C PRO A 242 -9.62 8.46 4.34
N VAL A 243 -10.17 9.35 3.49
CA VAL A 243 -9.35 10.15 2.56
C VAL A 243 -8.47 11.19 3.29
N ARG A 244 -8.96 11.77 4.39
CA ARG A 244 -8.19 12.60 5.33
C ARG A 244 -8.36 12.05 6.73
N TRP A 245 -7.28 11.93 7.50
CA TRP A 245 -7.36 11.44 8.88
C TRP A 245 -6.11 11.76 9.68
N SER A 246 -6.20 11.66 11.00
CA SER A 246 -5.08 11.89 11.90
C SER A 246 -5.09 10.94 13.11
N THR A 247 -3.91 10.75 13.71
CA THR A 247 -3.72 9.93 14.91
C THR A 247 -2.56 10.45 15.74
N THR A 248 -2.53 10.09 17.03
CA THR A 248 -1.50 10.56 17.96
C THR A 248 -0.75 9.37 18.55
N VAL A 249 0.58 9.46 18.57
CA VAL A 249 1.47 8.47 19.20
C VAL A 249 2.40 9.19 20.16
N GLY A 250 2.13 9.08 21.46
CA GLY A 250 2.90 9.78 22.49
C GLY A 250 2.91 11.30 22.29
N GLY A 251 4.09 11.85 22.00
CA GLY A 251 4.30 13.28 21.73
C GLY A 251 4.05 13.73 20.29
N TYR A 252 3.76 12.80 19.37
CA TYR A 252 3.64 13.05 17.94
C TYR A 252 2.20 13.00 17.45
N HIS A 253 1.84 13.89 16.54
CA HIS A 253 0.54 13.89 15.87
C HIS A 253 0.76 13.75 14.36
N PHE A 254 0.21 12.67 13.80
CA PHE A 254 0.37 12.28 12.39
C PHE A 254 -0.90 12.63 11.63
N ILE A 255 -0.77 13.31 10.50
CA ILE A 255 -1.90 13.74 9.68
C ILE A 255 -1.70 13.30 8.22
N ALA A 256 -2.63 12.48 7.72
CA ALA A 256 -2.78 12.15 6.32
C ALA A 256 -3.66 13.22 5.64
N LEU A 257 -3.09 13.99 4.73
CA LEU A 257 -3.84 14.97 3.94
C LEU A 257 -4.14 14.41 2.54
N ASP A 258 -5.40 14.55 2.12
CA ASP A 258 -5.83 14.29 0.76
C ASP A 258 -5.41 15.44 -0.15
N THR A 259 -4.60 15.11 -1.16
CA THR A 259 -4.16 16.06 -2.19
C THR A 259 -4.80 15.83 -3.55
N ASP A 260 -5.75 14.89 -3.70
CA ASP A 260 -6.35 14.52 -4.99
C ASP A 260 -5.21 14.30 -6.02
N THR A 261 -5.30 15.00 -7.14
CA THR A 261 -4.37 15.07 -8.26
C THR A 261 -3.64 16.42 -8.25
N GLY A 262 -3.29 16.88 -7.05
CA GLY A 262 -2.74 18.21 -6.76
C GLY A 262 -3.81 19.27 -6.44
N ARG A 263 -5.10 18.92 -6.48
CA ARG A 263 -6.21 19.85 -6.25
C ARG A 263 -6.69 19.83 -4.80
N VAL A 264 -5.98 20.52 -3.90
CA VAL A 264 -6.36 20.55 -2.49
C VAL A 264 -7.50 21.54 -2.26
N THR A 265 -8.61 21.06 -1.69
CA THR A 265 -9.79 21.90 -1.43
C THR A 265 -9.59 22.82 -0.23
N ASP A 266 -10.30 23.95 -0.18
CA ASP A 266 -10.27 24.83 1.00
C ASP A 266 -10.88 24.16 2.24
N GLU A 267 -11.78 23.19 2.05
CA GLU A 267 -12.31 22.36 3.14
C GLU A 267 -11.22 21.46 3.73
N ALA A 268 -10.39 20.84 2.89
CA ALA A 268 -9.24 20.05 3.33
C ALA A 268 -8.24 20.88 4.13
N LEU A 269 -7.94 22.10 3.67
CA LEU A 269 -7.04 23.02 4.36
C LEU A 269 -7.63 23.54 5.68
N SER A 270 -8.95 23.77 5.73
CA SER A 270 -9.63 24.21 6.96
C SER A 270 -9.66 23.09 8.01
N TRP A 271 -9.98 21.86 7.59
CA TRP A 271 -9.92 20.69 8.47
C TRP A 271 -8.51 20.47 9.01
N LEU A 272 -7.48 20.61 8.16
CA LEU A 272 -6.08 20.49 8.56
C LEU A 272 -5.71 21.56 9.61
N GLU A 273 -6.06 22.82 9.39
CA GLU A 273 -5.81 23.91 10.35
C GLU A 273 -6.48 23.63 11.70
N GLU A 274 -7.74 23.18 11.70
CA GLU A 274 -8.47 22.84 12.93
C GLU A 274 -7.83 21.67 13.67
N ASP A 275 -7.41 20.62 12.95
CA ASP A 275 -6.74 19.45 13.52
C ASP A 275 -5.40 19.80 14.15
N MET A 276 -4.57 20.59 13.46
CA MET A 276 -3.29 21.07 13.98
C MET A 276 -3.47 22.02 15.17
N ALA A 277 -4.53 22.84 15.19
CA ALA A 277 -4.82 23.72 16.32
C ALA A 277 -5.20 22.95 17.58
N LEU A 278 -5.95 21.85 17.43
CA LEU A 278 -6.32 20.97 18.55
C LEU A 278 -5.15 20.18 19.11
N ASN A 279 -4.09 20.00 18.32
CA ASN A 279 -2.91 19.22 18.67
C ASN A 279 -1.63 20.07 18.72
N ARG A 280 -1.75 21.39 18.98
CA ARG A 280 -0.61 22.33 19.00
C ARG A 280 0.42 22.02 20.10
N ASP A 281 0.05 21.22 21.11
CA ASP A 281 0.97 20.72 22.14
C ASP A 281 1.83 19.52 21.68
N LYS A 282 1.56 18.97 20.49
CA LYS A 282 2.25 17.82 19.90
C LYS A 282 3.23 18.24 18.81
N LYS A 283 4.12 17.31 18.43
CA LYS A 283 5.00 17.46 17.26
C LYS A 283 4.30 16.92 16.03
N ILE A 284 4.03 17.81 15.08
CA ILE A 284 3.18 17.51 13.93
C ILE A 284 4.03 16.90 12.80
N VAL A 285 3.59 15.76 12.31
CA VAL A 285 4.11 15.06 11.12
C VAL A 285 3.00 15.02 10.08
N LEU A 286 3.23 15.67 8.94
CA LEU A 286 2.31 15.64 7.80
C LEU A 286 2.77 14.61 6.78
N PHE A 287 1.85 13.89 6.16
CA PHE A 287 2.16 13.04 5.02
C PHE A 287 1.04 13.07 3.98
N PHE A 288 1.42 13.28 2.73
CA PHE A 288 0.54 13.42 1.58
C PHE A 288 1.33 13.29 0.28
N HIS A 289 0.69 13.22 -0.88
CA HIS A 289 1.38 12.74 -2.06
C HIS A 289 2.17 13.83 -2.82
N TYR A 290 1.56 14.99 -3.06
CA TYR A 290 2.08 16.00 -3.99
C TYR A 290 3.15 16.95 -3.38
N PRO A 291 4.14 17.42 -4.17
CA PRO A 291 5.13 18.41 -3.73
C PRO A 291 4.50 19.79 -3.54
N TYR A 292 4.21 20.17 -2.30
CA TYR A 292 3.52 21.42 -1.96
C TYR A 292 4.27 22.72 -2.34
N TRP A 293 5.56 22.63 -2.66
CA TRP A 293 6.38 23.77 -3.07
C TRP A 293 6.41 23.99 -4.58
N ASP A 294 5.76 23.12 -5.37
CA ASP A 294 5.76 23.22 -6.83
C ASP A 294 4.40 23.76 -7.31
N PRO A 295 4.33 25.03 -7.76
CA PRO A 295 3.07 25.65 -8.18
C PRO A 295 2.50 25.04 -9.47
N ASP A 296 3.30 24.27 -10.21
CA ASP A 296 2.84 23.55 -11.41
C ASP A 296 2.20 22.21 -11.06
N GLN A 297 2.39 21.71 -9.83
CA GLN A 297 1.92 20.41 -9.36
C GLN A 297 0.78 20.50 -8.35
N ILE A 298 0.59 21.64 -7.68
CA ILE A 298 -0.42 21.80 -6.64
C ILE A 298 -1.26 23.06 -6.84
N SER A 299 -2.51 23.03 -6.39
CA SER A 299 -3.46 24.13 -6.55
C SER A 299 -2.97 25.43 -5.89
N PRO A 300 -3.29 26.62 -6.46
CA PRO A 300 -2.78 27.90 -5.95
C PRO A 300 -3.08 28.17 -4.47
N ASN A 301 -4.26 27.77 -3.99
CA ASN A 301 -4.63 27.90 -2.58
C ASN A 301 -3.74 27.04 -1.66
N ALA A 302 -3.41 25.82 -2.08
CA ALA A 302 -2.55 24.91 -1.33
C ALA A 302 -1.10 25.39 -1.33
N TYR A 303 -0.59 25.78 -2.50
CA TYR A 303 0.73 26.36 -2.67
C TYR A 303 0.95 27.58 -1.75
N GLU A 304 -0.09 28.40 -1.59
CA GLU A 304 -0.03 29.57 -0.70
C GLU A 304 -0.18 29.21 0.80
N LYS A 305 -1.14 28.34 1.14
CA LYS A 305 -1.56 28.10 2.53
C LYS A 305 -0.73 27.03 3.25
N LEU A 306 -0.36 25.93 2.59
CA LEU A 306 0.35 24.82 3.25
C LEU A 306 1.68 25.28 3.88
N PRO A 307 2.56 26.04 3.21
CA PRO A 307 3.79 26.50 3.84
C PRO A 307 3.58 27.45 5.02
N LYS A 308 2.48 28.22 5.03
CA LYS A 308 2.12 29.11 6.14
C LYS A 308 1.66 28.30 7.35
N LEU A 309 0.76 27.35 7.12
CA LEU A 309 0.27 26.43 8.16
C LEU A 309 1.42 25.63 8.78
N MET A 310 2.31 25.07 7.95
CA MET A 310 3.46 24.31 8.44
C MET A 310 4.36 25.12 9.38
N LYS A 311 4.55 26.42 9.08
CA LYS A 311 5.32 27.33 9.94
C LYS A 311 4.55 27.75 11.19
N GLU A 312 3.25 27.99 11.08
CA GLU A 312 2.42 28.45 12.19
C GLU A 312 2.27 27.39 13.28
N TYR A 313 2.19 26.12 12.89
CA TYR A 313 1.95 25.00 13.78
C TYR A 313 3.21 24.15 14.03
N ASP A 314 4.41 24.70 13.72
CA ASP A 314 5.71 24.07 14.00
C ASP A 314 5.80 22.61 13.49
N VAL A 315 5.39 22.37 12.24
CA VAL A 315 5.48 21.04 11.61
C VAL A 315 6.96 20.63 11.53
N ILE A 316 7.28 19.47 12.11
CA ILE A 316 8.68 19.01 12.20
C ILE A 316 9.09 18.15 11.00
N LEU A 317 8.13 17.52 10.33
CA LEU A 317 8.37 16.58 9.24
C LEU A 317 7.20 16.56 8.26
N VAL A 318 7.52 16.56 6.97
CA VAL A 318 6.59 16.33 5.87
C VAL A 318 7.11 15.16 5.02
N LEU A 319 6.27 14.14 4.80
CA LEU A 319 6.61 12.96 3.99
C LEU A 319 5.76 12.92 2.71
N LEU A 320 6.40 12.77 1.55
CA LEU A 320 5.73 12.84 0.24
C LEU A 320 6.15 11.74 -0.76
N GLY A 321 5.42 11.65 -1.87
CA GLY A 321 5.67 10.76 -3.02
C GLY A 321 5.63 11.51 -4.36
N HIS A 322 4.93 10.95 -5.36
CA HIS A 322 4.56 11.52 -6.67
C HIS A 322 5.70 11.72 -7.67
N ARG A 323 6.82 12.28 -7.22
CA ARG A 323 7.95 12.58 -8.10
C ARG A 323 8.82 11.37 -8.40
N HIS A 324 8.60 10.24 -7.70
CA HIS A 324 9.36 9.00 -7.84
C HIS A 324 10.88 9.21 -7.73
N ILE A 325 11.29 10.10 -6.82
CA ILE A 325 12.69 10.41 -6.54
C ILE A 325 12.95 10.37 -5.04
N ASP A 326 14.17 10.00 -4.69
CA ASP A 326 14.68 10.09 -3.33
C ASP A 326 15.25 11.50 -3.08
N GLU A 327 14.56 12.31 -2.28
CA GLU A 327 14.89 13.72 -2.05
C GLU A 327 14.73 14.10 -0.58
N VAL A 328 15.65 14.92 -0.08
CA VAL A 328 15.56 15.56 1.25
C VAL A 328 15.70 17.05 1.07
N ARG A 329 14.66 17.80 1.47
CA ARG A 329 14.65 19.26 1.50
C ARG A 329 14.60 19.74 2.95
N LYS A 330 15.36 20.78 3.27
CA LYS A 330 15.53 21.28 4.64
C LYS A 330 15.17 22.76 4.75
N PRO A 331 14.73 23.24 5.92
CA PRO A 331 14.65 24.67 6.18
C PRO A 331 16.01 25.36 5.95
N PRO A 332 16.03 26.61 5.43
CA PRO A 332 14.87 27.45 5.12
C PRO A 332 14.30 27.29 3.70
N GLU A 333 14.82 26.38 2.86
CA GLU A 333 14.32 26.15 1.48
C GLU A 333 12.84 25.76 1.48
N VAL A 334 12.44 24.98 2.48
CA VAL A 334 11.09 24.53 2.75
C VAL A 334 10.72 24.87 4.21
N PRO A 335 9.43 25.05 4.55
CA PRO A 335 8.97 25.40 5.90
C PRO A 335 9.33 24.36 7.00
N ALA A 336 9.45 23.08 6.63
CA ALA A 336 9.72 21.96 7.52
C ALA A 336 10.69 20.98 6.83
N LEU A 337 11.29 20.05 7.58
CA LEU A 337 12.05 18.96 6.97
C LEU A 337 11.10 18.15 6.07
N THR A 338 11.38 18.11 4.77
CA THR A 338 10.58 17.35 3.81
C THR A 338 11.42 16.21 3.27
N ILE A 339 10.88 15.01 3.30
CA ILE A 339 11.53 13.81 2.77
C ILE A 339 10.59 13.14 1.77
N THR A 340 11.11 12.79 0.60
CA THR A 340 10.47 11.87 -0.33
C THR A 340 11.24 10.55 -0.35
N SER A 341 10.51 9.45 -0.52
CA SER A 341 11.07 8.11 -0.73
C SER A 341 10.62 7.62 -2.09
N THR A 342 11.07 6.44 -2.53
CA THR A 342 10.52 5.85 -3.76
C THR A 342 10.61 4.32 -3.76
N ALA A 343 9.45 3.66 -3.86
CA ALA A 343 9.34 2.20 -4.01
C ALA A 343 9.20 1.77 -5.48
N THR A 344 8.93 2.71 -6.40
CA THR A 344 9.08 2.53 -7.85
C THR A 344 10.24 3.36 -8.39
N ALA A 345 10.66 3.10 -9.62
CA ALA A 345 11.72 3.88 -10.23
C ALA A 345 11.09 4.95 -11.15
N ALA A 346 11.36 6.24 -10.90
CA ALA A 346 11.49 7.17 -12.02
C ALA A 346 12.95 7.58 -12.12
N SER A 347 13.53 7.33 -13.29
CA SER A 347 14.88 7.75 -13.66
C SER A 347 16.03 7.24 -12.75
N GLN A 348 16.35 5.95 -12.92
CA GLN A 348 17.73 5.42 -12.80
C GLN A 348 18.51 5.52 -11.47
N LYS A 349 17.97 5.16 -10.29
CA LYS A 349 18.90 4.69 -9.22
C LYS A 349 18.51 3.39 -8.52
N TYR A 350 17.35 3.30 -7.86
CA TYR A 350 16.92 2.07 -7.17
C TYR A 350 15.50 2.21 -6.61
N ARG A 351 14.87 1.08 -6.25
CA ARG A 351 13.59 1.01 -5.54
C ARG A 351 13.85 0.69 -4.07
N GLY A 352 13.09 1.24 -3.13
CA GLY A 352 13.40 0.98 -1.73
C GLY A 352 12.48 1.63 -0.71
N TYR A 353 13.04 1.85 0.48
CA TYR A 353 12.36 2.44 1.63
C TYR A 353 13.35 3.27 2.45
N ARG A 354 12.83 4.17 3.29
CA ARG A 354 13.65 5.00 4.17
C ARG A 354 13.35 4.70 5.63
N LEU A 355 14.38 4.74 6.47
CA LEU A 355 14.24 4.56 7.92
C LEU A 355 14.46 5.89 8.62
N LEU A 356 13.55 6.21 9.53
CA LEU A 356 13.58 7.41 10.34
C LEU A 356 13.55 7.05 11.83
N THR A 357 14.07 7.94 12.66
CA THR A 357 13.86 7.92 14.11
C THR A 357 13.43 9.30 14.57
N LEU A 358 12.24 9.39 15.17
CA LEU A 358 11.69 10.62 15.72
C LEU A 358 12.03 10.69 17.21
N LYS A 359 12.72 11.75 17.64
CA LYS A 359 13.15 11.94 19.04
C LYS A 359 12.98 13.39 19.49
N GLY A 360 11.91 13.68 20.22
CA GLY A 360 11.47 15.06 20.44
C GLY A 360 11.23 15.77 19.10
N GLU A 361 11.88 16.91 18.89
CA GLU A 361 11.84 17.66 17.62
C GLU A 361 12.86 17.17 16.59
N GLN A 362 13.79 16.29 16.99
CA GLN A 362 14.82 15.78 16.10
C GLN A 362 14.28 14.63 15.24
N VAL A 363 14.55 14.70 13.95
CA VAL A 363 14.29 13.61 12.99
C VAL A 363 15.64 13.10 12.49
N GLU A 364 16.00 11.88 12.90
CA GLU A 364 17.15 11.16 12.36
C GLU A 364 16.72 10.33 11.16
N TYR A 365 17.52 10.30 10.10
CA TYR A 365 17.19 9.59 8.86
C TYR A 365 18.45 9.13 8.14
N THR A 366 18.31 8.07 7.33
CA THR A 366 19.35 7.67 6.38
C THR A 366 19.47 8.72 5.27
N PRO A 367 20.67 9.19 4.87
CA PRO A 367 20.81 10.22 3.84
C PRO A 367 20.13 9.86 2.52
N GLU A 368 20.26 8.59 2.13
CA GLU A 368 19.62 7.97 0.97
C GLU A 368 18.61 6.92 1.45
N SER A 369 17.60 6.64 0.64
CA SER A 369 16.72 5.50 0.84
C SER A 369 17.51 4.19 0.70
N THR A 370 17.10 3.15 1.43
CA THR A 370 17.72 1.82 1.36
C THR A 370 17.14 1.04 0.19
N PRO A 371 17.96 0.66 -0.82
CA PRO A 371 17.49 -0.19 -1.91
C PRO A 371 17.00 -1.54 -1.38
N TYR A 372 15.88 -2.05 -1.88
CA TYR A 372 15.34 -3.34 -1.43
C TYR A 372 16.32 -4.50 -1.68
N GLU A 373 17.17 -4.40 -2.69
CA GLU A 373 18.20 -5.39 -3.02
C GLU A 373 19.37 -5.41 -2.03
N LYS A 374 19.48 -4.39 -1.16
CA LYS A 374 20.54 -4.28 -0.14
C LYS A 374 20.15 -4.92 1.18
N LEU A 375 18.92 -4.78 1.64
CA LEU A 375 18.43 -5.44 2.84
C LEU A 375 16.98 -5.80 2.61
N GLY A 376 16.65 -7.09 2.67
CA GLY A 376 15.27 -7.49 2.45
C GLY A 376 14.88 -8.90 2.83
N VAL A 377 13.55 -9.09 2.81
CA VAL A 377 12.84 -10.33 3.10
C VAL A 377 11.93 -10.63 1.92
N LYS A 378 12.10 -11.79 1.28
CA LYS A 378 11.14 -12.33 0.31
C LYS A 378 10.48 -13.57 0.90
N LEU A 379 9.20 -13.46 1.23
CA LEU A 379 8.38 -14.62 1.60
C LEU A 379 8.18 -15.50 0.34
N LEU A 380 8.33 -16.81 0.48
CA LEU A 380 8.20 -17.73 -0.66
C LEU A 380 6.74 -18.22 -0.86
N GLN A 381 5.86 -17.88 0.09
CA GLN A 381 4.46 -18.25 0.14
C GLN A 381 3.70 -17.32 1.12
N ARG A 382 2.38 -17.48 1.18
CA ARG A 382 1.53 -16.81 2.17
C ARG A 382 1.88 -17.26 3.60
N ARG A 383 1.81 -16.32 4.55
CA ARG A 383 2.09 -16.52 5.98
C ARG A 383 0.83 -16.44 6.86
N ASP A 384 -0.30 -16.92 6.36
CA ASP A 384 -1.65 -16.72 6.89
C ASP A 384 -2.18 -17.89 7.75
N GLY A 385 -1.40 -18.97 7.92
CA GLY A 385 -1.82 -20.18 8.63
C GLY A 385 -2.40 -21.28 7.73
N SER A 386 -2.50 -21.05 6.42
CA SER A 386 -3.01 -22.05 5.46
C SER A 386 -2.03 -23.21 5.20
N SER A 387 -0.73 -22.99 5.39
CA SER A 387 0.34 -23.97 5.17
C SER A 387 0.88 -24.54 6.49
N ALA A 388 1.44 -25.76 6.44
CA ALA A 388 2.22 -26.34 7.53
C ALA A 388 3.64 -25.78 7.61
N GLY A 389 4.07 -25.01 6.62
CA GLY A 389 5.40 -24.39 6.57
C GLY A 389 5.37 -22.98 5.99
N VAL A 390 6.30 -22.14 6.45
CA VAL A 390 6.61 -20.82 5.88
C VAL A 390 8.12 -20.74 5.71
N ALA A 391 8.56 -20.24 4.55
CA ALA A 391 9.95 -19.99 4.25
C ALA A 391 10.14 -18.56 3.75
N ALA A 392 11.33 -18.02 3.97
CA ALA A 392 11.72 -16.73 3.44
C ALA A 392 13.18 -16.74 3.00
N LYS A 393 13.45 -16.07 1.88
CA LYS A 393 14.80 -15.66 1.51
C LYS A 393 15.09 -14.33 2.20
N VAL A 394 16.20 -14.26 2.92
CA VAL A 394 16.61 -13.04 3.64
C VAL A 394 18.04 -12.67 3.26
N TRP A 395 18.29 -11.38 3.02
CA TRP A 395 19.62 -10.91 2.63
C TRP A 395 20.00 -9.62 3.34
N ASN A 396 21.30 -9.46 3.58
CA ASN A 396 21.93 -8.24 4.06
C ASN A 396 23.22 -8.00 3.28
N LYS A 397 23.16 -7.11 2.28
CA LYS A 397 24.30 -6.61 1.50
C LYS A 397 24.76 -5.22 1.96
N LEU A 398 24.32 -4.78 3.15
CA LEU A 398 24.85 -3.58 3.80
C LEU A 398 26.21 -3.88 4.43
N SER A 399 26.92 -2.82 4.84
CA SER A 399 28.20 -2.92 5.55
C SER A 399 28.06 -3.26 7.04
N LYS A 400 26.85 -3.18 7.59
CA LYS A 400 26.54 -3.43 9.01
C LYS A 400 25.69 -4.69 9.14
N PRO A 401 25.81 -5.43 10.27
CA PRO A 401 24.91 -6.55 10.54
C PRO A 401 23.46 -6.08 10.67
N ALA A 402 22.52 -6.99 10.37
CA ALA A 402 21.09 -6.75 10.49
C ALA A 402 20.41 -7.92 11.20
N THR A 403 19.31 -7.64 11.90
CA THR A 403 18.47 -8.63 12.54
C THR A 403 17.05 -8.44 12.03
N LEU A 404 16.45 -9.51 11.50
CA LEU A 404 15.10 -9.51 10.93
C LEU A 404 14.20 -10.43 11.74
N ARG A 405 13.04 -9.92 12.18
CA ARG A 405 12.04 -10.65 12.96
C ARG A 405 10.80 -10.92 12.12
N ILE A 406 10.62 -12.17 11.70
CA ILE A 406 9.58 -12.53 10.74
C ILE A 406 8.49 -13.29 11.49
N LEU A 407 7.28 -12.73 11.53
CA LEU A 407 6.09 -13.44 11.98
C LEU A 407 5.63 -14.40 10.88
N ALA A 408 5.50 -15.68 11.23
CA ALA A 408 4.89 -16.72 10.41
C ALA A 408 3.68 -17.31 11.13
N LYS A 409 2.58 -17.53 10.42
CA LYS A 409 1.42 -18.29 10.90
C LYS A 409 1.34 -19.60 10.12
N LEU A 410 1.22 -20.71 10.84
CA LEU A 410 1.28 -22.08 10.34
C LEU A 410 0.10 -22.90 10.86
N LYS A 411 -0.15 -24.04 10.22
CA LYS A 411 -0.96 -25.11 10.83
C LYS A 411 -0.26 -25.65 12.09
N PRO A 412 -1.00 -25.89 13.20
CA PRO A 412 -0.45 -26.46 14.43
C PRO A 412 0.25 -27.80 14.22
N GLY A 413 1.26 -28.06 15.07
CA GLY A 413 2.03 -29.30 15.08
C GLY A 413 3.42 -29.12 15.70
N ALA A 414 4.28 -30.12 15.56
CA ALA A 414 5.61 -30.11 16.14
C ALA A 414 6.53 -29.15 15.37
N LEU A 415 6.77 -27.96 15.94
CA LEU A 415 7.55 -26.90 15.29
C LEU A 415 9.03 -27.27 15.12
N LYS A 416 9.53 -27.07 13.91
CA LYS A 416 10.95 -27.00 13.57
C LYS A 416 11.24 -25.64 12.93
N VAL A 417 12.41 -25.08 13.24
CA VAL A 417 12.90 -23.82 12.66
C VAL A 417 14.33 -24.03 12.16
N GLU A 418 14.60 -23.58 10.93
CA GLU A 418 15.91 -23.68 10.26
C GLU A 418 16.38 -22.30 9.80
N GLY A 419 17.69 -22.03 9.91
CA GLY A 419 18.30 -20.77 9.46
C GLY A 419 18.02 -19.55 10.33
N ALA A 420 17.13 -19.67 11.33
CA ALA A 420 16.71 -18.64 12.28
C ALA A 420 16.46 -19.25 13.67
N GLU A 421 16.22 -18.40 14.66
CA GLU A 421 15.81 -18.81 16.02
C GLU A 421 14.32 -18.50 16.25
N ALA A 422 13.58 -19.43 16.86
CA ALA A 422 12.23 -19.16 17.34
C ALA A 422 12.29 -18.32 18.62
N LYS A 423 11.80 -17.07 18.58
CA LYS A 423 11.78 -16.18 19.76
C LYS A 423 10.46 -16.21 20.52
N ALA A 424 9.36 -16.45 19.83
CA ALA A 424 8.04 -16.58 20.42
C ALA A 424 7.19 -17.57 19.62
N THR A 425 6.38 -18.35 20.33
CA THR A 425 5.44 -19.30 19.73
C THR A 425 4.11 -19.22 20.46
N LYS A 426 3.01 -19.09 19.72
CA LYS A 426 1.67 -19.04 20.30
C LYS A 426 0.69 -19.79 19.41
N GLU A 427 -0.11 -20.65 20.01
CA GLU A 427 -1.16 -21.37 19.32
C GLU A 427 -2.53 -20.85 19.76
N ALA A 428 -3.38 -20.51 18.81
CA ALA A 428 -4.76 -20.11 19.06
C ALA A 428 -5.63 -20.32 17.82
N LYS A 429 -6.90 -20.66 18.02
CA LYS A 429 -7.91 -20.81 16.95
C LYS A 429 -7.44 -21.70 15.78
N GLY A 430 -6.70 -22.78 16.07
CA GLY A 430 -6.19 -23.71 15.05
C GLY A 430 -5.05 -23.17 14.19
N VAL A 431 -4.34 -22.14 14.66
CA VAL A 431 -3.17 -21.55 14.00
C VAL A 431 -2.02 -21.47 15.01
N LEU A 432 -0.82 -21.82 14.57
CA LEU A 432 0.44 -21.63 15.28
C LEU A 432 1.17 -20.41 14.74
N ALA A 433 1.31 -19.36 15.53
CA ALA A 433 2.17 -18.22 15.23
C ALA A 433 3.58 -18.43 15.79
N VAL A 434 4.59 -18.10 14.99
CA VAL A 434 6.01 -18.17 15.33
C VAL A 434 6.69 -16.87 14.93
N VAL A 435 7.46 -16.27 15.83
CA VAL A 435 8.37 -15.16 15.53
C VAL A 435 9.76 -15.73 15.32
N MET A 436 10.23 -15.74 14.07
CA MET A 436 11.57 -16.17 13.72
C MET A 436 12.53 -14.98 13.71
N GLU A 437 13.66 -15.07 14.40
CA GLU A 437 14.71 -14.06 14.38
C GLU A 437 15.92 -14.56 13.57
N ALA A 438 16.25 -13.83 12.51
CA ALA A 438 17.39 -14.11 11.65
C ALA A 438 18.46 -13.02 11.84
N SER A 439 19.60 -13.41 12.40
CA SER A 439 20.82 -12.58 12.39
C SER A 439 21.58 -12.75 11.08
N LEU A 440 21.94 -11.62 10.45
CA LEU A 440 22.57 -11.53 9.14
C LEU A 440 23.84 -10.68 9.19
N PRO A 441 25.04 -11.30 9.08
CA PRO A 441 26.28 -10.56 8.85
C PRO A 441 26.26 -9.72 7.56
N PRO A 442 27.12 -8.71 7.44
CA PRO A 442 27.33 -7.98 6.19
C PRO A 442 27.63 -8.93 5.01
N GLY A 443 27.00 -8.69 3.86
CA GLY A 443 27.19 -9.47 2.63
C GLY A 443 26.57 -10.87 2.64
N SER A 444 25.69 -11.19 3.58
CA SER A 444 25.10 -12.53 3.72
C SER A 444 23.70 -12.66 3.12
N GLU A 445 23.36 -13.88 2.72
CA GLU A 445 22.02 -14.28 2.31
C GLU A 445 21.77 -15.71 2.78
N LYS A 446 20.54 -16.02 3.22
CA LYS A 446 20.14 -17.37 3.57
C LYS A 446 18.64 -17.57 3.41
N VAL A 447 18.22 -18.84 3.39
CA VAL A 447 16.82 -19.24 3.49
C VAL A 447 16.54 -19.58 4.96
N ILE A 448 15.44 -19.07 5.48
CA ILE A 448 14.92 -19.44 6.81
C ILE A 448 13.58 -20.15 6.65
N LYS A 449 13.27 -21.05 7.58
CA LYS A 449 12.04 -21.87 7.52
C LYS A 449 11.48 -22.08 8.91
N ALA A 450 10.15 -22.09 9.02
CA ALA A 450 9.44 -22.66 10.14
C ALA A 450 8.38 -23.62 9.61
N TYR A 451 8.32 -24.85 10.13
CA TYR A 451 7.37 -25.84 9.67
C TYR A 451 6.97 -26.82 10.77
N THR A 452 5.76 -27.36 10.67
CA THR A 452 5.19 -28.36 11.58
C THR A 452 5.06 -29.75 10.96
N ALA A 453 5.26 -29.84 9.65
CA ALA A 453 5.34 -31.09 8.89
C ALA A 453 6.38 -30.94 7.77
N GLU A 454 7.08 -32.03 7.46
CA GLU A 454 7.99 -32.08 6.31
C GLU A 454 7.24 -31.82 5.02
N ASP A 455 7.80 -30.98 4.17
CA ASP A 455 7.27 -30.74 2.84
C ASP A 455 7.84 -31.75 1.84
N LYS A 456 6.96 -32.57 1.29
CA LYS A 456 7.28 -33.61 0.30
C LYS A 456 6.58 -33.37 -1.03
N THR A 457 5.88 -32.25 -1.18
CA THR A 457 5.08 -31.96 -2.36
C THR A 457 5.92 -31.11 -3.30
N PRO A 458 6.23 -31.57 -4.52
CA PRO A 458 6.92 -30.73 -5.48
C PRO A 458 6.11 -29.48 -5.84
N PRO A 459 6.79 -28.37 -6.15
CA PRO A 459 6.12 -27.16 -6.64
C PRO A 459 5.41 -27.42 -7.97
N LYS A 460 4.50 -26.54 -8.36
CA LYS A 460 3.91 -26.48 -9.69
C LYS A 460 4.58 -25.36 -10.47
N VAL A 461 4.90 -25.60 -11.73
CA VAL A 461 5.47 -24.60 -12.64
C VAL A 461 4.85 -24.75 -14.02
N GLU A 462 4.60 -23.62 -14.66
CA GLU A 462 4.06 -23.52 -16.01
C GLU A 462 4.81 -22.42 -16.77
N VAL A 463 5.03 -22.63 -18.06
CA VAL A 463 5.65 -21.65 -18.97
C VAL A 463 4.59 -21.20 -19.96
N HIS A 464 4.54 -19.89 -20.20
CA HIS A 464 3.57 -19.22 -21.05
C HIS A 464 4.31 -18.63 -22.26
N PRO A 465 4.63 -19.45 -23.28
CA PRO A 465 5.42 -18.99 -24.40
C PRO A 465 4.63 -18.01 -25.27
N GLU A 466 5.25 -16.88 -25.60
CA GLU A 466 4.65 -15.86 -26.48
C GLU A 466 5.66 -15.38 -27.52
N GLU A 467 5.25 -15.29 -28.78
CA GLU A 467 6.10 -14.79 -29.85
C GLU A 467 6.22 -13.27 -29.77
N ALA A 468 7.47 -12.79 -29.73
CA ALA A 468 7.81 -11.39 -29.92
C ALA A 468 8.47 -11.16 -31.30
N GLU A 469 8.84 -9.91 -31.59
CA GLU A 469 9.44 -9.55 -32.89
C GLU A 469 10.74 -10.32 -33.16
N ASP A 470 11.64 -10.38 -32.19
CA ASP A 470 13.00 -10.92 -32.32
C ASP A 470 13.30 -12.15 -31.42
N TYR A 471 12.36 -12.58 -30.57
CA TYR A 471 12.53 -13.70 -29.65
C TYR A 471 11.20 -14.40 -29.32
N ILE A 472 11.28 -15.55 -28.64
CA ILE A 472 10.14 -16.19 -27.96
C ILE A 472 10.26 -15.90 -26.46
N SER A 473 9.27 -15.21 -25.89
CA SER A 473 9.12 -15.04 -24.44
C SER A 473 8.85 -16.40 -23.81
N LEU A 474 9.54 -16.71 -22.72
CA LEU A 474 9.31 -17.90 -21.89
C LEU A 474 8.95 -17.46 -20.47
N ASP A 475 8.01 -16.51 -20.35
CA ASP A 475 7.43 -16.12 -19.06
C ASP A 475 6.86 -17.34 -18.33
N TYR A 476 6.82 -17.28 -17.01
CA TYR A 476 6.41 -18.44 -16.21
C TYR A 476 5.58 -18.05 -14.99
N SER A 477 4.91 -19.05 -14.44
CA SER A 477 4.26 -19.00 -13.15
C SER A 477 4.65 -20.23 -12.34
N ALA A 478 4.96 -20.05 -11.07
CA ALA A 478 5.24 -21.14 -10.16
C ALA A 478 4.50 -20.95 -8.83
N SER A 479 4.10 -22.05 -8.21
CA SER A 479 3.42 -22.06 -6.91
C SER A 479 3.77 -23.33 -6.15
N ASP A 480 3.60 -23.30 -4.83
CA ASP A 480 3.90 -24.45 -3.99
C ASP A 480 2.89 -24.55 -2.83
N THR A 481 2.68 -25.78 -2.34
CA THR A 481 1.86 -26.06 -1.16
C THR A 481 2.74 -26.57 -0.03
N GLY A 482 3.42 -25.67 0.65
CA GLY A 482 4.35 -26.03 1.71
C GLY A 482 5.38 -24.95 1.97
N LEU A 483 6.63 -25.24 1.65
CA LEU A 483 7.78 -24.38 1.89
C LEU A 483 8.09 -23.39 0.76
N GLY A 484 7.16 -23.19 -0.17
CA GLY A 484 7.19 -22.09 -1.15
C GLY A 484 8.21 -22.32 -2.26
N VAL A 485 8.05 -21.64 -3.39
CA VAL A 485 8.97 -21.76 -4.52
C VAL A 485 10.24 -20.95 -4.22
N LEU A 486 11.38 -21.63 -4.17
CA LEU A 486 12.68 -21.00 -3.88
C LEU A 486 13.36 -20.50 -5.16
N GLU A 487 13.31 -21.31 -6.23
CA GLU A 487 14.02 -21.02 -7.47
C GLU A 487 13.25 -21.57 -8.68
N VAL A 488 13.31 -20.84 -9.80
CA VAL A 488 12.85 -21.31 -11.11
C VAL A 488 13.96 -21.04 -12.13
N SER A 489 14.39 -22.09 -12.84
CA SER A 489 15.33 -22.01 -13.95
C SER A 489 14.63 -22.38 -15.25
N VAL A 490 14.75 -21.51 -16.28
CA VAL A 490 14.11 -21.71 -17.58
C VAL A 490 15.17 -22.04 -18.64
N PHE A 491 14.87 -23.01 -19.49
CA PHE A 491 15.75 -23.51 -20.54
C PHE A 491 14.98 -23.66 -21.86
N TYR A 492 15.72 -23.61 -22.97
CA TYR A 492 15.18 -23.86 -24.31
C TYR A 492 16.07 -24.82 -25.10
N SER A 493 15.49 -25.39 -26.17
CA SER A 493 16.16 -26.24 -27.14
C SER A 493 15.52 -26.09 -28.52
N LEU A 494 16.33 -26.03 -29.57
CA LEU A 494 15.85 -25.97 -30.96
C LEU A 494 15.73 -27.36 -31.61
N ASP A 495 16.39 -28.37 -31.03
CA ASP A 495 16.50 -29.73 -31.54
C ASP A 495 15.91 -30.80 -30.59
N ASN A 496 15.38 -30.37 -29.44
CA ASN A 496 14.91 -31.20 -28.32
C ASN A 496 15.97 -32.15 -27.75
N LYS A 497 17.26 -31.87 -27.97
CA LYS A 497 18.39 -32.70 -27.51
C LYS A 497 19.39 -31.87 -26.73
N THR A 498 19.74 -30.70 -27.25
CA THR A 498 20.69 -29.77 -26.68
C THR A 498 19.94 -28.65 -25.97
N TRP A 499 20.10 -28.56 -24.65
CA TRP A 499 19.39 -27.59 -23.82
C TRP A 499 20.31 -26.45 -23.40
N SER A 500 19.85 -25.21 -23.55
CA SER A 500 20.54 -23.98 -23.13
C SER A 500 19.70 -23.24 -22.11
N SER A 501 20.33 -22.56 -21.15
CA SER A 501 19.61 -21.64 -20.25
C SER A 501 19.00 -20.50 -21.07
N ALA A 502 17.76 -20.14 -20.74
CA ALA A 502 17.08 -19.01 -21.37
C ALA A 502 17.86 -17.71 -21.14
N GLN A 503 17.94 -16.88 -22.16
CA GLN A 503 18.54 -15.56 -22.04
C GLN A 503 17.59 -14.64 -21.26
N VAL A 504 18.11 -13.72 -20.45
CA VAL A 504 17.28 -12.76 -19.72
C VAL A 504 17.30 -11.43 -20.45
N LYS A 505 16.13 -10.98 -20.93
CA LYS A 505 15.92 -9.65 -21.53
C LYS A 505 15.12 -8.80 -20.54
N ILE A 506 15.58 -7.59 -20.24
CA ILE A 506 14.81 -6.65 -19.42
C ILE A 506 13.74 -6.01 -20.32
N VAL A 507 12.47 -6.28 -20.04
CA VAL A 507 11.30 -5.73 -20.75
C VAL A 507 10.38 -5.11 -19.72
N ASP A 508 10.11 -3.81 -19.83
CA ASP A 508 9.36 -3.04 -18.82
C ASP A 508 9.87 -3.28 -17.39
N GLU A 509 11.20 -3.24 -17.21
CA GLU A 509 11.92 -3.50 -15.95
C GLU A 509 11.82 -4.94 -15.41
N TYR A 510 11.08 -5.83 -16.08
CA TYR A 510 10.97 -7.24 -15.70
C TYR A 510 12.08 -8.08 -16.38
N PRO A 511 12.80 -8.93 -15.62
CA PRO A 511 13.77 -9.88 -16.19
C PRO A 511 13.05 -11.06 -16.84
N LEU A 512 12.76 -10.94 -18.13
CA LEU A 512 12.01 -11.94 -18.90
C LEU A 512 12.95 -13.01 -19.47
N PRO A 513 12.75 -14.31 -19.16
CA PRO A 513 13.45 -15.40 -19.84
C PRO A 513 13.00 -15.52 -21.30
N THR A 514 13.94 -15.70 -22.22
CA THR A 514 13.68 -15.76 -23.66
C THR A 514 14.47 -16.86 -24.37
N ALA A 515 13.95 -17.27 -25.52
CA ALA A 515 14.62 -18.12 -26.49
C ALA A 515 14.75 -17.41 -27.85
N PRO A 516 15.72 -17.82 -28.70
CA PRO A 516 15.83 -17.33 -30.06
C PRO A 516 14.53 -17.56 -30.84
N LYS A 517 14.22 -16.64 -31.76
CA LYS A 517 13.07 -16.79 -32.66
C LYS A 517 13.27 -17.98 -33.60
N ALA A 518 12.31 -18.89 -33.63
CA ALA A 518 12.26 -20.04 -34.52
C ALA A 518 10.82 -20.55 -34.67
N ASP A 519 10.54 -21.27 -35.77
CA ASP A 519 9.22 -21.85 -36.04
C ASP A 519 8.80 -22.87 -34.97
N ARG A 520 9.78 -23.51 -34.33
CA ARG A 520 9.58 -24.45 -33.24
C ARG A 520 10.65 -24.27 -32.18
N VAL A 521 10.23 -24.14 -30.93
CA VAL A 521 11.12 -24.05 -29.75
C VAL A 521 10.61 -25.01 -28.69
N TYR A 522 11.46 -25.94 -28.26
CA TYR A 522 11.22 -26.75 -27.07
C TYR A 522 11.67 -25.96 -25.85
N TYR A 523 10.88 -25.99 -24.77
CA TYR A 523 11.23 -25.31 -23.53
C TYR A 523 11.02 -26.23 -22.34
N LYS A 524 11.75 -25.95 -21.26
CA LYS A 524 11.47 -26.51 -19.94
C LYS A 524 11.72 -25.49 -18.85
N ALA A 525 10.94 -25.57 -17.79
CA ALA A 525 11.17 -24.83 -16.56
C ALA A 525 11.33 -25.81 -15.40
N GLU A 526 12.40 -25.65 -14.63
CA GLU A 526 12.70 -26.43 -13.44
C GLU A 526 12.44 -25.55 -12.22
N ALA A 527 11.47 -25.92 -11.39
CA ALA A 527 11.16 -25.24 -10.14
C ALA A 527 11.61 -26.08 -8.95
N MET A 528 12.16 -25.43 -7.93
CA MET A 528 12.59 -26.05 -6.68
C MET A 528 11.99 -25.28 -5.50
N ASP A 529 11.43 -26.01 -4.54
CA ASP A 529 10.94 -25.42 -3.28
C ASP A 529 12.07 -25.30 -2.24
N ALA A 530 11.78 -24.69 -1.08
CA ALA A 530 12.77 -24.60 -0.01
C ALA A 530 13.00 -25.91 0.76
N ALA A 531 12.24 -26.99 0.50
CA ALA A 531 12.50 -28.34 1.01
C ALA A 531 13.45 -29.14 0.10
N GLY A 532 13.68 -28.67 -1.13
CA GLY A 532 14.49 -29.31 -2.15
C GLY A 532 13.70 -30.22 -3.09
N ASN A 533 12.36 -30.26 -3.01
CA ASN A 533 11.55 -30.96 -4.01
C ASN A 533 11.59 -30.20 -5.32
N LYS A 534 11.55 -30.94 -6.44
CA LYS A 534 11.71 -30.40 -7.78
C LYS A 534 10.56 -30.79 -8.68
N ALA A 535 10.13 -29.87 -9.52
CA ALA A 535 9.22 -30.12 -10.62
C ALA A 535 9.79 -29.58 -11.91
N VAL A 536 9.45 -30.25 -13.02
CA VAL A 536 9.87 -29.83 -14.35
C VAL A 536 8.63 -29.77 -15.25
N ALA A 537 8.39 -28.61 -15.85
CA ALA A 537 7.44 -28.46 -16.93
C ALA A 537 8.18 -28.50 -18.26
N TYR A 538 7.66 -29.29 -19.21
CA TYR A 538 8.15 -29.34 -20.59
C TYR A 538 7.06 -28.83 -21.51
N GLY A 539 7.43 -28.19 -22.61
CA GLY A 539 6.50 -27.86 -23.66
C GLY A 539 7.19 -27.50 -24.96
N VAL A 540 6.36 -27.23 -25.96
CA VAL A 540 6.77 -26.85 -27.30
C VAL A 540 5.97 -25.63 -27.70
N TYR A 541 6.68 -24.60 -28.13
CA TYR A 541 6.11 -23.50 -28.88
C TYR A 541 6.21 -23.85 -30.36
N GLU A 542 5.10 -23.69 -31.08
CA GLU A 542 5.04 -23.78 -32.54
C GLU A 542 4.43 -22.50 -33.08
N ALA A 543 5.12 -21.89 -34.06
CA ALA A 543 4.62 -20.71 -34.72
C ALA A 543 3.27 -21.00 -35.38
N LYS A 544 2.31 -20.08 -35.21
CA LYS A 544 1.03 -20.20 -35.90
C LYS A 544 1.31 -20.10 -37.40
N PRO A 545 0.69 -20.96 -38.25
CA PRO A 545 0.87 -20.86 -39.68
C PRO A 545 0.44 -19.45 -40.12
N THR A 546 1.37 -18.73 -40.75
CA THR A 546 1.07 -17.44 -41.37
C THR A 546 -0.07 -17.69 -42.34
N ALA A 547 -1.25 -17.10 -42.09
CA ALA A 547 -2.31 -17.11 -43.08
C ALA A 547 -1.72 -16.49 -44.34
N VAL A 548 -1.49 -17.30 -45.36
CA VAL A 548 -1.17 -16.80 -46.69
C VAL A 548 -2.39 -15.99 -47.09
N VAL A 549 -2.30 -14.67 -46.96
CA VAL A 549 -3.19 -13.79 -47.70
C VAL A 549 -2.78 -14.00 -49.15
N THR A 550 -3.39 -15.00 -49.77
CA THR A 550 -3.33 -15.16 -51.21
C THR A 550 -3.99 -13.89 -51.73
N SER A 551 -3.20 -12.91 -52.14
CA SER A 551 -3.69 -11.87 -53.02
C SER A 551 -4.24 -12.60 -54.24
N MET A 552 -5.55 -12.83 -54.28
CA MET A 552 -6.21 -13.23 -55.50
C MET A 552 -6.02 -12.05 -56.45
N THR A 553 -5.01 -12.15 -57.30
CA THR A 553 -4.90 -11.35 -58.51
C THR A 553 -6.08 -11.76 -59.38
N ILE A 554 -7.24 -11.15 -59.16
CA ILE A 554 -8.29 -11.15 -60.16
C ILE A 554 -7.70 -10.37 -61.33
N ARG A 555 -7.29 -11.10 -62.38
CA ARG A 555 -7.16 -10.54 -63.73
C ARG A 555 -8.56 -10.14 -64.19
N GLY A 556 -9.01 -9.00 -63.71
CA GLY A 556 -10.09 -8.24 -64.33
C GLY A 556 -9.46 -7.40 -65.43
N GLU A 557 -9.88 -7.64 -66.67
CA GLU A 557 -9.65 -6.69 -67.76
C GLU A 557 -9.99 -5.28 -67.30
N ARG A 558 -9.09 -4.32 -67.60
CA ARG A 558 -9.36 -2.90 -67.41
C ARG A 558 -10.53 -2.51 -68.30
N VAL A 559 -11.72 -2.43 -67.74
CA VAL A 559 -12.73 -1.49 -68.20
C VAL A 559 -12.54 -0.23 -67.35
N THR A 560 -11.96 0.81 -67.96
CA THR A 560 -11.86 2.14 -67.37
C THR A 560 -13.26 2.75 -67.18
N PRO A 561 -13.68 3.12 -65.96
CA PRO A 561 -14.82 4.03 -65.81
C PRO A 561 -14.34 5.44 -66.14
N ALA A 562 -15.11 6.14 -66.98
CA ALA A 562 -14.81 7.48 -67.45
C ALA A 562 -14.68 8.50 -66.28
N PRO A 563 -13.90 9.59 -66.44
CA PRO A 563 -13.69 10.62 -65.41
C PRO A 563 -14.95 11.47 -65.08
N ALA A 564 -16.12 11.14 -65.62
CA ALA A 564 -17.30 11.97 -65.55
C ALA A 564 -18.09 11.88 -64.23
N LEU A 565 -17.94 10.80 -63.43
CA LEU A 565 -18.76 10.64 -62.21
C LEU A 565 -18.21 11.36 -60.96
N ILE A 566 -16.90 11.60 -60.87
CA ILE A 566 -16.30 12.26 -59.69
C ILE A 566 -16.56 13.78 -59.71
N ALA A 567 -16.61 14.39 -60.89
CA ALA A 567 -16.94 15.82 -61.03
C ALA A 567 -18.41 16.14 -60.68
N VAL A 568 -19.35 15.23 -60.96
CA VAL A 568 -20.78 15.42 -60.68
C VAL A 568 -21.08 15.32 -59.17
N VAL A 569 -20.41 14.42 -58.45
CA VAL A 569 -20.58 14.27 -57.00
C VAL A 569 -19.97 15.46 -56.24
N VAL A 570 -18.81 15.96 -56.67
CA VAL A 570 -18.18 17.14 -56.05
C VAL A 570 -19.00 18.41 -56.32
N ALA A 571 -19.59 18.56 -57.51
CA ALA A 571 -20.47 19.69 -57.82
C ALA A 571 -21.80 19.63 -57.03
N ALA A 572 -22.39 18.45 -56.84
CA ALA A 572 -23.62 18.28 -56.06
C ALA A 572 -23.42 18.61 -54.56
N VAL A 573 -22.27 18.24 -53.98
CA VAL A 573 -21.93 18.58 -52.60
C VAL A 573 -21.66 20.08 -52.44
N ALA A 574 -21.00 20.72 -53.40
CA ALA A 574 -20.79 22.17 -53.37
C ALA A 574 -22.11 22.97 -53.45
N ILE A 575 -23.05 22.53 -54.31
CA ILE A 575 -24.38 23.17 -54.42
C ILE A 575 -25.21 22.96 -53.13
N ALA A 576 -25.13 21.78 -52.50
CA ALA A 576 -25.81 21.52 -51.23
C ALA A 576 -25.26 22.40 -50.10
N VAL A 577 -23.94 22.62 -50.03
CA VAL A 577 -23.32 23.51 -49.03
C VAL A 577 -23.71 24.97 -49.26
N VAL A 578 -23.76 25.45 -50.51
CA VAL A 578 -24.20 26.81 -50.82
C VAL A 578 -25.68 27.03 -50.48
N LEU A 579 -26.55 26.04 -50.73
CA LEU A 579 -27.98 26.12 -50.39
C LEU A 579 -28.23 26.10 -48.87
N VAL A 580 -27.45 25.34 -48.10
CA VAL A 580 -27.53 25.33 -46.63
C VAL A 580 -27.06 26.66 -46.05
N VAL A 581 -25.95 27.21 -46.55
CA VAL A 581 -25.42 28.51 -46.09
C VAL A 581 -26.35 29.67 -46.48
N TRP A 582 -27.02 29.62 -47.64
CA TRP A 582 -28.01 30.62 -48.04
C TRP A 582 -29.29 30.57 -47.18
N ARG A 583 -29.72 29.37 -46.77
CA ARG A 583 -30.90 29.17 -45.92
C ARG A 583 -30.67 29.57 -44.45
N MET A 584 -29.41 29.61 -44.00
CA MET A 584 -29.03 30.08 -42.66
C MET A 584 -28.81 31.60 -42.57
N ARG A 585 -28.87 32.33 -43.69
CA ARG A 585 -28.70 33.80 -43.75
C ARG A 585 -29.98 34.55 -44.17
N ARG A 586 -31.16 33.93 -44.05
CA ARG A 586 -32.46 34.60 -44.16
C ARG A 586 -33.27 34.43 -42.89
#